data_AF-A0A4R2LZB8-F1
#
_entry.id   AF-A0A4R2LZB8-F1
#
_cell.length_a   1.000
_cell.length_b   1.000
_cell.length_c   1.000
_cell.angle_alpha   90.00
_cell.angle_beta   90.00
_cell.angle_gamma   90.00
#
_symmetry.space_group_name_H-M   'P 1'
#
loop_
_entity.id
_entity.type
_entity.pdbx_description
1 polymer ?
#
loop_
_entity_poly.entity_id
_entity_poly.type
_entity_poly.pdbx_seq_one_letter_code
_entity_poly.pdbx_strand_id
1 'polypeptide(L)'
;MAKKKNKTGLIVLLIICGIVIGVIASVIVMTLLNKNGAGVKETQPSTKQETAAESQPAGETFDDSTANDPIPTDEMNIAVIKVNDREVTMKEVNVYLYQLRDFYTSQYGESPWNTEMEDGRKLHEYAKEELYNGLVRTEILNSKAEEYGVSLSDEEKRQCADEAKAYMDELGAAIAQDFALTEEGIRIKNEKQALSTKVYNTALERLAETAEDSSDEALARSFEEMYETWKGEYTVTNDPIWDNIVIGSVG
;
A
#
# COMPACT_ATOMS: atom_id res chain seq x y z
N MET A 1 -2.28 -9.61 -46.23
CA MET A 1 -2.57 -10.43 -45.03
C MET A 1 -1.31 -10.50 -44.19
N ALA A 2 -1.34 -9.95 -42.97
CA ALA A 2 -0.49 -10.36 -41.84
C ALA A 2 -1.02 -9.59 -40.61
N LYS A 3 -1.83 -10.26 -39.79
CA LYS A 3 -2.40 -9.70 -38.56
C LYS A 3 -1.30 -9.74 -37.50
N LYS A 4 -0.71 -8.58 -37.17
CA LYS A 4 0.29 -8.42 -36.11
C LYS A 4 -0.43 -8.69 -34.77
N LYS A 5 -0.13 -9.81 -34.12
CA LYS A 5 -0.62 -10.11 -32.77
C LYS A 5 0.01 -9.11 -31.80
N ASN A 6 -0.80 -8.22 -31.25
CA ASN A 6 -0.38 -7.26 -30.23
C ASN A 6 -0.02 -8.01 -28.95
N LYS A 7 1.21 -7.82 -28.47
CA LYS A 7 1.70 -8.30 -27.17
C LYS A 7 1.24 -7.35 -26.06
N THR A 8 -0.07 -7.22 -25.87
CA THR A 8 -0.64 -6.37 -24.81
C THR A 8 -0.74 -7.10 -23.45
N GLY A 9 -0.37 -8.38 -23.39
CA GLY A 9 -0.64 -9.25 -22.24
C GLY A 9 0.51 -9.46 -21.25
N LEU A 10 1.54 -8.59 -21.19
CA LEU A 10 2.71 -8.82 -20.32
C LEU A 10 3.07 -7.66 -19.36
N ILE A 11 2.29 -6.57 -19.34
CA ILE A 11 2.59 -5.41 -18.46
C ILE A 11 1.74 -5.44 -17.17
N VAL A 12 0.72 -6.30 -17.09
CA VAL A 12 -0.26 -6.30 -15.98
C VAL A 12 0.21 -7.08 -14.74
N LEU A 13 1.31 -7.85 -14.81
CA LEU A 13 1.71 -8.74 -13.71
C LEU A 13 2.62 -8.10 -12.65
N LEU A 14 3.08 -6.84 -12.83
CA LEU A 14 3.99 -6.18 -11.88
C LEU A 14 3.30 -5.15 -10.95
N ILE A 15 1.98 -4.98 -11.06
CA ILE A 15 1.22 -3.98 -10.28
C ILE A 15 0.44 -4.64 -9.11
N ILE A 16 0.46 -5.96 -8.98
CA ILE A 16 -0.37 -6.71 -8.02
C ILE A 16 0.13 -6.58 -6.55
N CYS A 17 1.36 -6.11 -6.32
CA CYS A 17 1.83 -5.72 -4.98
C CYS A 17 1.86 -4.20 -4.74
N GLY A 18 1.58 -3.40 -5.77
CA GLY A 18 1.98 -1.99 -5.85
C GLY A 18 0.83 -0.99 -5.93
N ILE A 19 -0.42 -1.36 -5.65
CA ILE A 19 -1.51 -0.37 -5.68
C ILE A 19 -1.48 0.54 -4.44
N VAL A 20 -0.86 0.12 -3.34
CA VAL A 20 -0.61 1.02 -2.20
C VAL A 20 0.74 1.74 -2.31
N ILE A 21 1.81 1.12 -2.83
CA ILE A 21 3.16 1.75 -2.85
C ILE A 21 3.53 2.37 -4.22
N GLY A 22 3.09 1.78 -5.34
CA GLY A 22 3.51 2.16 -6.70
C GLY A 22 2.72 3.31 -7.32
N VAL A 23 1.42 3.46 -6.99
CA VAL A 23 0.63 4.62 -7.44
C VAL A 23 1.15 5.89 -6.76
N ILE A 24 1.55 5.80 -5.50
CA ILE A 24 2.08 6.93 -4.73
C ILE A 24 3.41 7.41 -5.30
N ALA A 25 4.35 6.50 -5.57
CA ALA A 25 5.64 6.87 -6.15
C ALA A 25 5.51 7.45 -7.57
N SER A 26 4.59 6.94 -8.39
CA SER A 26 4.39 7.45 -9.76
C SER A 26 3.65 8.79 -9.81
N VAL A 27 2.70 9.05 -8.91
CA VAL A 27 2.05 10.36 -8.77
C VAL A 27 3.02 11.43 -8.26
N ILE A 28 3.90 11.10 -7.31
CA ILE A 28 4.96 12.02 -6.86
C ILE A 28 5.95 12.33 -8.00
N VAL A 29 6.34 11.33 -8.80
CA VAL A 29 7.22 11.54 -9.96
C VAL A 29 6.56 12.37 -11.07
N MET A 30 5.27 12.17 -11.38
CA MET A 30 4.57 12.98 -12.39
C MET A 30 4.33 14.43 -11.95
N THR A 31 4.06 14.66 -10.67
CA THR A 31 3.83 16.01 -10.13
C THR A 31 5.14 16.80 -10.09
N LEU A 32 6.28 16.14 -9.85
CA LEU A 32 7.61 16.74 -9.90
C LEU A 32 8.11 17.04 -11.32
N LEU A 33 7.68 16.25 -12.32
CA LEU A 33 8.12 16.44 -13.72
C LEU A 33 7.30 17.48 -14.51
N ASN A 34 6.08 17.82 -14.07
CA ASN A 34 5.23 18.79 -14.79
C ASN A 34 5.47 20.26 -14.40
N LYS A 35 6.36 20.53 -13.43
CA LYS A 35 6.62 21.90 -12.94
C LYS A 35 7.94 22.52 -13.40
N ASN A 36 8.87 21.74 -13.95
CA ASN A 36 10.15 22.23 -14.44
C ASN A 36 10.35 21.86 -15.91
N GLY A 37 9.90 22.74 -16.81
CA GLY A 37 10.40 22.77 -18.18
C GLY A 37 11.89 23.13 -18.17
N ALA A 38 12.76 22.14 -18.01
CA ALA A 38 14.18 22.21 -18.38
C ALA A 38 14.82 20.81 -18.36
N GLY A 39 15.30 20.38 -19.53
CA GLY A 39 16.27 19.33 -19.83
C GLY A 39 16.71 18.33 -18.76
N VAL A 40 16.51 17.05 -19.09
CA VAL A 40 17.19 15.87 -18.53
C VAL A 40 18.68 16.11 -18.34
N LYS A 41 19.17 15.93 -17.11
CA LYS A 41 20.50 15.38 -16.84
C LYS A 41 20.41 14.41 -15.66
N GLU A 42 20.75 13.16 -15.95
CA GLU A 42 21.11 12.14 -14.97
C GLU A 42 22.20 12.69 -14.04
N THR A 43 22.00 12.65 -12.73
CA THR A 43 23.11 12.64 -11.79
C THR A 43 22.67 11.99 -10.47
N GLN A 44 23.22 10.80 -10.18
CA GLN A 44 23.27 10.22 -8.83
C GLN A 44 23.84 11.25 -7.85
N PRO A 45 23.40 11.29 -6.58
CA PRO A 45 24.15 11.98 -5.55
C PRO A 45 24.94 11.01 -4.68
N SER A 46 26.25 11.21 -4.77
CA SER A 46 27.31 10.81 -3.85
C SER A 46 27.11 11.29 -2.42
N THR A 47 27.53 10.45 -1.48
CA THR A 47 27.75 10.70 -0.05
C THR A 47 28.54 11.99 0.22
N LYS A 48 28.03 12.86 1.10
CA LYS A 48 28.84 13.73 1.96
C LYS A 48 28.11 13.98 3.28
N GLN A 49 28.68 13.44 4.35
CA GLN A 49 28.48 13.91 5.72
C GLN A 49 28.90 15.39 5.81
N GLU A 50 28.10 16.20 6.47
CA GLU A 50 28.62 17.35 7.22
C GLU A 50 27.79 17.55 8.50
N THR A 51 28.50 17.47 9.61
CA THR A 51 28.04 17.69 10.98
C THR A 51 27.76 19.17 11.21
N ALA A 52 26.57 19.52 11.73
CA ALA A 52 26.38 20.74 12.49
C ALA A 52 25.26 20.52 13.53
N ALA A 53 25.64 20.62 14.80
CA ALA A 53 24.74 20.62 15.93
C ALA A 53 24.23 22.05 16.19
N GLU A 54 22.91 22.26 16.22
CA GLU A 54 22.33 23.33 17.05
C GLU A 54 20.82 23.10 17.36
N SER A 55 20.56 22.84 18.63
CA SER A 55 19.42 23.24 19.50
C SER A 55 17.98 23.25 18.95
N GLN A 56 17.21 22.21 19.28
CA GLN A 56 15.74 22.14 19.17
C GLN A 56 15.04 22.87 20.34
N PRO A 57 13.86 23.50 20.14
CA PRO A 57 12.82 23.50 21.17
C PRO A 57 12.05 22.17 21.13
N ALA A 58 11.65 21.69 22.31
CA ALA A 58 11.00 20.41 22.52
C ALA A 58 9.67 20.29 21.75
N GLY A 59 9.71 19.60 20.61
CA GLY A 59 8.60 18.91 19.98
C GLY A 59 8.82 17.41 20.13
N GLU A 60 7.74 16.64 20.24
CA GLU A 60 7.72 15.20 20.51
C GLU A 60 8.80 14.46 19.72
N THR A 61 9.73 13.85 20.45
CA THR A 61 10.87 13.14 19.86
C THR A 61 10.42 11.71 19.62
N PHE A 62 10.21 11.33 18.36
CA PHE A 62 10.00 9.94 17.97
C PHE A 62 11.32 9.17 18.20
N ASP A 63 11.32 8.30 19.22
CA ASP A 63 12.44 7.42 19.54
C ASP A 63 12.34 6.12 18.75
N ASP A 64 13.16 6.00 17.71
CA ASP A 64 13.28 4.82 16.85
C ASP A 64 14.07 3.67 17.52
N SER A 65 14.51 3.86 18.77
CA SER A 65 15.33 2.89 19.51
C SER A 65 14.52 2.03 20.48
N THR A 66 13.21 2.26 20.61
CA THR A 66 12.38 1.53 21.56
C THR A 66 11.95 0.20 20.94
N ALA A 67 12.50 -0.91 21.43
CA ALA A 67 12.01 -2.25 21.10
C ALA A 67 10.54 -2.37 21.51
N ASN A 68 9.67 -2.73 20.57
CA ASN A 68 8.28 -3.02 20.90
C ASN A 68 8.19 -4.43 21.47
N ASP A 69 7.47 -4.58 22.58
CA ASP A 69 7.13 -5.91 23.05
C ASP A 69 6.38 -6.67 21.94
N PRO A 70 6.71 -7.95 21.67
CA PRO A 70 6.04 -8.72 20.64
C PRO A 70 4.53 -8.72 20.89
N ILE A 71 3.76 -8.29 19.88
CA ILE A 71 2.29 -8.26 19.92
C ILE A 71 1.78 -9.64 20.34
N PRO A 72 1.06 -9.78 21.48
CA PRO A 72 0.53 -11.05 21.92
C PRO A 72 -0.30 -11.73 20.84
N THR A 73 -0.17 -13.06 20.72
CA THR A 73 -0.79 -13.87 19.66
C THR A 73 -2.32 -13.71 19.57
N ASP A 74 -2.96 -13.29 20.66
CA ASP A 74 -4.40 -13.01 20.76
C ASP A 74 -4.81 -11.70 20.06
N GLU A 75 -3.89 -10.74 19.89
CA GLU A 75 -4.17 -9.45 19.25
C GLU A 75 -4.13 -9.53 17.72
N MET A 76 -3.48 -10.55 17.15
CA MET A 76 -3.37 -10.75 15.69
C MET A 76 -4.73 -10.89 14.97
N ASN A 77 -5.77 -11.33 15.69
CA ASN A 77 -7.12 -11.49 15.13
C ASN A 77 -8.03 -10.28 15.35
N ILE A 78 -7.56 -9.24 16.06
CA ILE A 78 -8.34 -8.04 16.29
C ILE A 78 -8.58 -7.35 14.94
N ALA A 79 -9.83 -7.00 14.68
CA ALA A 79 -10.23 -6.17 13.55
C ALA A 79 -9.86 -4.71 13.84
N VAL A 80 -8.71 -4.29 13.34
CA VAL A 80 -8.10 -2.97 13.60
C VAL A 80 -8.83 -1.87 12.85
N ILE A 81 -9.30 -2.17 11.62
CA ILE A 81 -10.15 -1.30 10.83
C ILE A 81 -11.37 -2.10 10.40
N LYS A 82 -12.56 -1.51 10.50
CA LYS A 82 -13.79 -2.03 9.92
C LYS A 82 -14.35 -1.06 8.91
N VAL A 83 -14.70 -1.58 7.74
CA VAL A 83 -15.39 -0.86 6.67
C VAL A 83 -16.75 -1.55 6.49
N ASN A 84 -17.79 -0.97 7.11
CA ASN A 84 -19.06 -1.66 7.37
C ASN A 84 -18.85 -3.01 8.08
N ASP A 85 -19.17 -4.12 7.42
CA ASP A 85 -19.05 -5.49 7.91
C ASP A 85 -17.72 -6.16 7.55
N ARG A 86 -16.88 -5.48 6.76
CA ARG A 86 -15.56 -5.98 6.36
C ARG A 86 -14.50 -5.57 7.37
N GLU A 87 -13.56 -6.48 7.64
CA GLU A 87 -12.53 -6.31 8.67
C GLU A 87 -11.12 -6.39 8.07
N VAL A 88 -10.25 -5.49 8.53
CA VAL A 88 -8.80 -5.57 8.36
C VAL A 88 -8.22 -5.94 9.71
N THR A 89 -7.57 -7.09 9.78
CA THR A 89 -7.08 -7.66 11.05
C THR A 89 -5.62 -7.30 11.31
N MET A 90 -5.18 -7.33 12.57
CA MET A 90 -3.79 -6.98 12.91
C MET A 90 -2.77 -7.88 12.19
N LYS A 91 -3.06 -9.18 12.00
CA LYS A 91 -2.20 -10.09 11.22
C LYS A 91 -1.99 -9.64 9.78
N GLU A 92 -2.98 -8.98 9.18
CA GLU A 92 -2.88 -8.41 7.83
C GLU A 92 -2.11 -7.09 7.87
N VAL A 93 -2.43 -6.23 8.84
CA VAL A 93 -1.76 -4.93 9.04
C VAL A 93 -0.26 -5.12 9.24
N ASN A 94 0.17 -6.09 10.06
CA ASN A 94 1.59 -6.40 10.30
C ASN A 94 2.38 -6.64 9.00
N VAL A 95 1.77 -7.31 8.03
CA VAL A 95 2.41 -7.55 6.72
C VAL A 95 2.66 -6.24 5.98
N TYR A 96 1.68 -5.33 5.99
CA TYR A 96 1.84 -4.01 5.39
C TYR A 96 2.87 -3.15 6.12
N LEU A 97 2.87 -3.17 7.46
CA LEU A 97 3.84 -2.43 8.27
C LEU A 97 5.28 -2.88 7.98
N TYR A 98 5.51 -4.20 7.94
CA TYR A 98 6.81 -4.75 7.58
C TYR A 98 7.25 -4.35 6.16
N GLN A 99 6.35 -4.44 5.19
CA GLN A 99 6.66 -4.09 3.79
C GLN A 99 6.94 -2.60 3.61
N LEU A 100 6.22 -1.72 4.31
CA LEU A 100 6.50 -0.28 4.32
C LEU A 100 7.85 0.02 4.96
N ARG A 101 8.18 -0.65 6.08
CA ARG A 101 9.50 -0.56 6.71
C ARG A 101 10.61 -0.91 5.73
N ASP A 102 10.56 -2.10 5.13
CA ASP A 102 11.59 -2.56 4.18
C ASP A 102 11.69 -1.61 2.98
N PHE A 103 10.55 -1.14 2.45
CA PHE A 103 10.53 -0.20 1.33
C PHE A 103 11.24 1.11 1.68
N TYR A 104 10.82 1.82 2.73
CA TYR A 104 11.38 3.12 3.05
C TYR A 104 12.82 3.03 3.55
N THR A 105 13.17 1.97 4.30
CA THR A 105 14.55 1.78 4.76
C THR A 105 15.51 1.47 3.61
N SER A 106 15.07 0.73 2.59
CA SER A 106 15.88 0.48 1.39
C SER A 106 16.14 1.74 0.57
N GLN A 107 15.19 2.69 0.57
CA GLN A 107 15.23 3.89 -0.24
C GLN A 107 15.95 5.06 0.44
N TYR A 108 15.81 5.19 1.76
CA TYR A 108 16.23 6.37 2.52
C TYR A 108 17.24 6.07 3.65
N GLY A 109 17.61 4.80 3.85
CA GLY A 109 18.49 4.36 4.94
C GLY A 109 17.71 3.89 6.17
N GLU A 110 18.42 3.46 7.22
CA GLU A 110 17.82 2.68 8.32
C GLU A 110 16.75 3.40 9.14
N SER A 111 16.78 4.74 9.25
CA SER A 111 15.84 5.52 10.08
C SER A 111 15.31 6.76 9.33
N PRO A 112 14.40 6.59 8.35
CA PRO A 112 13.89 7.70 7.54
C PRO A 112 12.63 8.36 8.12
N TRP A 113 12.13 7.84 9.24
CA TRP A 113 10.79 8.13 9.75
C TRP A 113 10.58 9.59 10.15
N ASN A 114 11.63 10.22 10.69
CA ASN A 114 11.66 11.63 11.09
C ASN A 114 11.97 12.59 9.92
N THR A 115 12.16 12.08 8.70
CA THR A 115 12.34 12.92 7.51
C THR A 115 11.09 13.75 7.27
N GLU A 116 11.29 15.06 7.16
CA GLU A 116 10.23 16.00 6.82
C GLU A 116 9.96 15.97 5.32
N MET A 117 8.69 15.83 4.95
CA MET A 117 8.24 15.90 3.57
C MET A 117 7.99 17.35 3.14
N GLU A 118 7.81 17.57 1.83
CA GLU A 118 7.57 18.91 1.27
C GLU A 118 6.34 19.63 1.85
N ASP A 119 5.34 18.87 2.30
CA ASP A 119 4.12 19.39 2.92
C ASP A 119 4.24 19.63 4.45
N GLY A 120 5.42 19.39 5.02
CA GLY A 120 5.74 19.58 6.43
C GLY A 120 5.42 18.39 7.34
N ARG A 121 4.81 17.31 6.84
CA ARG A 121 4.57 16.08 7.62
C ARG A 121 5.85 15.26 7.77
N LYS A 122 5.93 14.44 8.81
CA LYS A 122 6.97 13.40 8.93
C LYS A 122 6.62 12.18 8.09
N LEU A 123 7.65 11.48 7.61
CA LEU A 123 7.47 10.31 6.75
C LEU A 123 6.60 9.23 7.40
N HIS A 124 6.73 8.99 8.72
CA HIS A 124 5.91 8.00 9.41
C HIS A 124 4.42 8.38 9.45
N GLU A 125 4.10 9.68 9.58
CA GLU A 125 2.71 10.18 9.56
C GLU A 125 2.10 9.98 8.19
N TYR A 126 2.84 10.35 7.15
CA TYR A 126 2.44 10.14 5.77
C TYR A 126 2.21 8.65 5.47
N ALA A 127 3.19 7.80 5.76
CA ALA A 127 3.09 6.38 5.49
C ALA A 127 1.90 5.72 6.22
N LYS A 128 1.58 6.17 7.44
CA LYS A 128 0.42 5.67 8.21
C LYS A 128 -0.89 6.07 7.55
N GLU A 129 -1.00 7.32 7.11
CA GLU A 129 -2.19 7.84 6.42
C GLU A 129 -2.41 7.14 5.07
N GLU A 130 -1.35 6.94 4.30
CA GLU A 130 -1.42 6.24 3.01
C GLU A 130 -1.78 4.77 3.19
N LEU A 131 -1.23 4.10 4.21
CA LEU A 131 -1.62 2.74 4.57
C LEU A 131 -3.11 2.68 4.90
N TYR A 132 -3.60 3.59 5.75
CA TYR A 132 -5.01 3.67 6.12
C TYR A 132 -5.91 3.81 4.89
N ASN A 133 -5.60 4.79 4.03
CA ASN A 133 -6.37 5.07 2.82
C ASN A 133 -6.38 3.87 1.88
N GLY A 134 -5.24 3.19 1.70
CA GLY A 134 -5.11 1.99 0.88
C GLY A 134 -5.91 0.79 1.41
N LEU A 135 -5.90 0.57 2.73
CA LEU A 135 -6.66 -0.51 3.38
C LEU A 135 -8.17 -0.27 3.23
N VAL A 136 -8.64 0.93 3.53
CA VAL A 136 -10.06 1.31 3.38
C VAL A 136 -10.51 1.17 1.93
N ARG A 137 -9.71 1.67 0.99
CA ARG A 137 -9.99 1.56 -0.45
C ARG A 137 -10.10 0.12 -0.90
N THR A 138 -9.20 -0.75 -0.44
CA THR A 138 -9.21 -2.18 -0.75
C THR A 138 -10.52 -2.83 -0.29
N GLU A 139 -10.99 -2.52 0.92
CA GLU A 139 -12.26 -3.07 1.41
C GLU A 139 -13.49 -2.55 0.67
N ILE A 140 -13.51 -1.26 0.30
CA ILE A 140 -14.60 -0.68 -0.51
C ILE A 140 -14.63 -1.32 -1.90
N LEU A 141 -13.48 -1.57 -2.52
CA LEU A 141 -13.45 -2.30 -3.78
C LEU A 141 -13.97 -3.73 -3.58
N ASN A 142 -13.51 -4.42 -2.55
CA ASN A 142 -13.91 -5.80 -2.27
C ASN A 142 -15.39 -5.95 -1.92
N SER A 143 -16.05 -4.93 -1.34
CA SER A 143 -17.51 -4.96 -1.14
C SER A 143 -18.28 -4.83 -2.47
N LYS A 144 -17.69 -4.23 -3.50
CA LYS A 144 -18.30 -4.11 -4.84
C LYS A 144 -18.13 -5.37 -5.71
N ALA A 145 -17.41 -6.40 -5.23
CA ALA A 145 -17.14 -7.61 -6.02
C ALA A 145 -18.39 -8.30 -6.59
N GLU A 146 -19.46 -8.45 -5.78
CA GLU A 146 -20.71 -9.06 -6.23
C GLU A 146 -21.43 -8.19 -7.28
N GLU A 147 -21.52 -6.88 -7.05
CA GLU A 147 -22.09 -5.90 -7.99
C GLU A 147 -21.35 -5.89 -9.34
N TYR A 148 -20.04 -6.14 -9.30
CA TYR A 148 -19.21 -6.23 -10.48
C TYR A 148 -19.13 -7.63 -11.10
N GLY A 149 -19.74 -8.63 -10.45
CA GLY A 149 -19.74 -10.02 -10.92
C GLY A 149 -18.34 -10.65 -10.92
N VAL A 150 -17.45 -10.19 -10.04
CA VAL A 150 -16.06 -10.67 -9.95
C VAL A 150 -15.83 -11.47 -8.68
N SER A 151 -14.98 -12.48 -8.79
CA SER A 151 -14.51 -13.27 -7.66
C SER A 151 -13.13 -13.86 -7.96
N LEU A 152 -12.44 -14.33 -6.92
CA LEU A 152 -11.26 -15.17 -7.09
C LEU A 152 -11.69 -16.62 -7.33
N SER A 153 -11.16 -17.19 -8.40
CA SER A 153 -11.20 -18.63 -8.66
C SER A 153 -10.37 -19.40 -7.63
N ASP A 154 -10.61 -20.71 -7.54
CA ASP A 154 -9.84 -21.58 -6.65
C ASP A 154 -8.34 -21.61 -7.02
N GLU A 155 -8.03 -21.46 -8.31
CA GLU A 155 -6.64 -21.38 -8.79
C GLU A 155 -5.96 -20.07 -8.35
N GLU A 156 -6.65 -18.93 -8.43
CA GLU A 156 -6.12 -17.65 -7.95
C GLU A 156 -5.89 -17.67 -6.44
N LYS A 157 -6.81 -18.26 -5.65
CA LYS A 157 -6.62 -18.44 -4.21
C LYS A 157 -5.44 -19.35 -3.88
N ARG A 158 -5.28 -20.45 -4.63
CA ARG A 158 -4.15 -21.36 -4.49
C ARG A 158 -2.83 -20.65 -4.81
N GLN A 159 -2.81 -19.82 -5.86
CA GLN A 159 -1.65 -19.00 -6.17
C GLN A 159 -1.31 -18.03 -5.02
N CYS A 160 -2.30 -17.33 -4.45
CA CYS A 160 -2.06 -16.47 -3.28
C CYS A 160 -1.50 -17.22 -2.07
N ALA A 161 -1.96 -18.47 -1.84
CA ALA A 161 -1.44 -19.32 -0.77
C ALA A 161 0.00 -19.80 -1.04
N ASP A 162 0.29 -20.23 -2.27
CA ASP A 162 1.63 -20.65 -2.69
C ASP A 162 2.63 -19.48 -2.59
N GLU A 163 2.23 -18.27 -2.99
CA GLU A 163 3.01 -17.04 -2.85
C GLU A 163 3.23 -16.65 -1.38
N ALA A 164 2.20 -16.77 -0.54
CA ALA A 164 2.31 -16.48 0.89
C ALA A 164 3.33 -17.40 1.58
N LYS A 165 3.30 -18.68 1.24
CA LYS A 165 4.25 -19.66 1.73
C LYS A 165 5.67 -19.35 1.26
N ALA A 166 5.86 -19.11 -0.03
CA ALA A 166 7.17 -18.77 -0.58
C ALA A 166 7.77 -17.51 0.07
N TYR A 167 6.94 -16.50 0.32
CA TYR A 167 7.37 -15.27 0.98
C TYR A 167 7.76 -15.51 2.45
N MET A 168 7.00 -16.31 3.21
CA MET A 168 7.38 -16.69 4.58
C MET A 168 8.70 -17.47 4.61
N ASP A 169 8.91 -18.38 3.66
CA ASP A 169 10.15 -19.16 3.55
C ASP A 169 11.36 -18.25 3.22
N GLU A 170 11.17 -17.21 2.41
CA GLU A 170 12.19 -16.22 2.06
C GLU A 170 12.56 -15.30 3.23
N LEU A 171 11.56 -14.81 3.98
CA LEU A 171 11.78 -13.96 5.16
C LEU A 171 12.53 -14.68 6.28
N GLY A 172 12.23 -15.96 6.46
CA GLY A 172 12.79 -16.77 7.54
C GLY A 172 12.12 -16.52 8.91
N ALA A 173 12.29 -17.49 9.80
CA ALA A 173 11.54 -17.55 11.06
C ALA A 173 11.83 -16.39 12.04
N ALA A 174 13.05 -15.86 12.04
CA ALA A 174 13.42 -14.75 12.94
C ALA A 174 12.64 -13.48 12.60
N ILE A 175 12.69 -13.04 11.33
CA ILE A 175 11.95 -11.86 10.86
C ILE A 175 10.44 -12.07 11.05
N ALA A 176 9.94 -13.25 10.69
CA ALA A 176 8.51 -13.53 10.86
C ALA A 176 8.06 -13.42 12.33
N GLN A 177 8.90 -13.85 13.27
CA GLN A 177 8.64 -13.73 14.70
C GLN A 177 8.71 -12.29 15.17
N ASP A 178 9.79 -11.57 14.84
CA ASP A 178 10.04 -10.19 15.29
C ASP A 178 8.95 -9.22 14.83
N PHE A 179 8.38 -9.45 13.64
CA PHE A 179 7.34 -8.60 13.06
C PHE A 179 5.93 -9.21 13.11
N ALA A 180 5.75 -10.31 13.87
CA ALA A 180 4.47 -11.00 14.02
C ALA A 180 3.77 -11.27 12.66
N LEU A 181 4.56 -11.75 11.68
CA LEU A 181 4.10 -12.10 10.35
C LEU A 181 3.62 -13.55 10.32
N THR A 182 2.53 -13.78 9.60
CA THR A 182 1.94 -15.12 9.45
C THR A 182 1.64 -15.40 7.98
N GLU A 183 1.76 -16.66 7.57
CA GLU A 183 1.35 -17.11 6.23
C GLU A 183 -0.11 -16.75 5.95
N GLU A 184 -0.98 -16.86 6.95
CA GLU A 184 -2.39 -16.48 6.84
C GLU A 184 -2.56 -14.98 6.59
N GLY A 185 -1.85 -14.11 7.31
CA GLY A 185 -1.89 -12.67 7.11
C GLY A 185 -1.44 -12.26 5.71
N ILE A 186 -0.38 -12.88 5.20
CA ILE A 186 0.13 -12.64 3.83
C ILE A 186 -0.89 -13.11 2.79
N ARG A 187 -1.47 -14.31 2.98
CA ARG A 187 -2.50 -14.84 2.08
C ARG A 187 -3.74 -13.93 2.05
N ILE A 188 -4.24 -13.50 3.21
CA ILE A 188 -5.41 -12.60 3.31
C ILE A 188 -5.13 -11.30 2.56
N LYS A 189 -3.98 -10.67 2.80
CA LYS A 189 -3.54 -9.48 2.07
C LYS A 189 -3.55 -9.73 0.55
N ASN A 190 -2.92 -10.80 0.09
CA ASN A 190 -2.78 -11.09 -1.33
C ASN A 190 -4.14 -11.35 -2.00
N GLU A 191 -5.03 -12.12 -1.36
CA GLU A 191 -6.39 -12.37 -1.86
C GLU A 191 -7.21 -11.07 -1.93
N LYS A 192 -7.14 -10.22 -0.90
CA LYS A 192 -7.84 -8.93 -0.88
C LYS A 192 -7.34 -7.99 -1.98
N GLN A 193 -6.03 -7.92 -2.22
CA GLN A 193 -5.45 -7.13 -3.30
C GLN A 193 -5.80 -7.67 -4.69
N ALA A 194 -5.79 -8.99 -4.87
CA ALA A 194 -6.17 -9.61 -6.12
C ALA A 194 -7.64 -9.34 -6.45
N LEU A 195 -8.54 -9.47 -5.48
CA LEU A 195 -9.97 -9.20 -5.68
C LEU A 195 -10.22 -7.71 -5.98
N SER A 196 -9.62 -6.80 -5.21
CA SER A 196 -9.82 -5.36 -5.40
C SER A 196 -9.31 -4.90 -6.77
N THR A 197 -8.19 -5.46 -7.23
CA THR A 197 -7.65 -5.23 -8.58
C THR A 197 -8.63 -5.70 -9.66
N LYS A 198 -9.26 -6.86 -9.49
CA LYS A 198 -10.28 -7.34 -10.44
C LYS A 198 -11.49 -6.41 -10.49
N VAL A 199 -11.97 -5.96 -9.34
CA VAL A 199 -13.08 -4.98 -9.27
C VAL A 199 -12.71 -3.69 -9.99
N TYR A 200 -11.54 -3.13 -9.69
CA TYR A 200 -11.04 -1.93 -10.33
C TYR A 200 -10.98 -2.07 -11.85
N ASN A 201 -10.38 -3.14 -12.36
CA ASN A 201 -10.26 -3.37 -13.80
C ASN A 201 -11.63 -3.52 -14.47
N THR A 202 -12.55 -4.28 -13.86
CA THR A 202 -13.92 -4.41 -14.39
C THR A 202 -14.69 -3.08 -14.34
N ALA A 203 -14.44 -2.23 -13.34
CA ALA A 203 -15.00 -0.88 -13.29
C ALA A 203 -14.48 0.01 -14.40
N LEU A 204 -13.18 -0.03 -14.70
CA LEU A 204 -12.63 0.68 -15.86
C LEU A 204 -13.21 0.17 -17.18
N GLU A 205 -13.36 -1.14 -17.34
CA GLU A 205 -13.99 -1.73 -18.53
C GLU A 205 -15.41 -1.22 -18.74
N ARG A 206 -16.24 -1.21 -17.68
CA ARG A 206 -17.62 -0.68 -17.74
C ARG A 206 -17.66 0.81 -18.03
N LEU A 207 -16.76 1.60 -17.44
CA LEU A 207 -16.64 3.03 -17.74
C LEU A 207 -16.31 3.26 -19.22
N ALA A 208 -15.37 2.48 -19.77
CA ALA A 208 -14.95 2.61 -21.16
C ALA A 208 -16.07 2.32 -22.19
N GLU A 209 -17.08 1.52 -21.84
CA GLU A 209 -18.23 1.24 -22.72
C GLU A 209 -19.07 2.49 -23.02
N THR A 210 -19.04 3.49 -22.14
CA THR A 210 -19.88 4.69 -22.22
C THR A 210 -19.09 6.00 -22.32
N ALA A 211 -17.76 5.94 -22.17
CA ALA A 211 -16.90 7.11 -22.16
C ALA A 211 -16.76 7.74 -23.56
N GLU A 212 -16.86 9.08 -23.61
CA GLU A 212 -16.50 9.84 -24.81
C GLU A 212 -14.97 9.84 -25.06
N ASP A 213 -14.20 9.81 -23.97
CA ASP A 213 -12.74 9.71 -23.95
C ASP A 213 -12.35 8.44 -23.19
N SER A 214 -11.85 7.44 -23.91
CA SER A 214 -11.42 6.15 -23.35
C SER A 214 -9.90 6.08 -23.12
N SER A 215 -9.22 7.23 -23.00
CA SER A 215 -7.82 7.26 -22.56
C SER A 215 -7.71 6.78 -21.12
N ASP A 216 -6.56 6.17 -20.78
CA ASP A 216 -6.31 5.65 -19.44
C ASP A 216 -6.44 6.74 -18.38
N GLU A 217 -5.97 7.96 -18.66
CA GLU A 217 -6.07 9.11 -17.74
C GLU A 217 -7.51 9.59 -17.53
N ALA A 218 -8.35 9.56 -18.57
CA ALA A 218 -9.76 9.93 -18.46
C ALA A 218 -10.54 8.89 -17.66
N LEU A 219 -10.34 7.60 -17.96
CA LEU A 219 -10.98 6.50 -17.26
C LEU A 219 -10.57 6.45 -15.78
N ALA A 220 -9.28 6.68 -15.48
CA ALA A 220 -8.81 6.77 -14.10
C ALA A 220 -9.51 7.91 -13.34
N ARG A 221 -9.66 9.09 -13.95
CA ARG A 221 -10.38 10.22 -13.32
C ARG A 221 -11.85 9.89 -13.08
N SER A 222 -12.53 9.32 -14.07
CA SER A 222 -13.93 8.90 -13.92
C SER A 222 -14.10 7.81 -12.86
N PHE A 223 -13.12 6.91 -12.74
CA PHE A 223 -13.10 5.94 -11.66
C PHE A 223 -12.97 6.62 -10.30
N GLU A 224 -12.06 7.59 -10.13
CA GLU A 224 -11.91 8.29 -8.85
C GLU A 224 -13.19 9.04 -8.45
N GLU A 225 -13.87 9.69 -9.40
CA GLU A 225 -15.16 10.35 -9.15
C GLU A 225 -16.23 9.34 -8.68
N MET A 226 -16.28 8.17 -9.31
CA MET A 226 -17.17 7.07 -8.90
C MET A 226 -16.79 6.54 -7.52
N TYR A 227 -15.49 6.35 -7.26
CA TYR A 227 -14.98 5.84 -6.00
C TYR A 227 -15.30 6.77 -4.83
N GLU A 228 -15.21 8.09 -5.00
CA GLU A 228 -15.61 9.05 -3.95
C GLU A 228 -17.11 8.97 -3.64
N THR A 229 -17.94 8.64 -4.65
CA THR A 229 -19.37 8.36 -4.41
C THR A 229 -19.53 7.11 -3.56
N TRP A 230 -18.82 6.02 -3.89
CA TRP A 230 -18.85 4.80 -3.08
C TRP A 230 -18.38 5.05 -1.68
N LYS A 231 -17.26 5.73 -1.49
CA LYS A 231 -16.68 6.04 -0.18
C LYS A 231 -17.67 6.73 0.76
N GLY A 232 -18.54 7.59 0.24
CA GLY A 232 -19.63 8.24 1.00
C GLY A 232 -20.72 7.28 1.50
N GLU A 233 -20.81 6.06 0.98
CA GLU A 233 -21.77 5.02 1.37
C GLU A 233 -21.28 4.17 2.56
N TYR A 234 -20.00 4.26 2.93
CA TYR A 234 -19.38 3.38 3.94
C TYR A 234 -19.12 4.10 5.26
N THR A 235 -19.34 3.36 6.35
CA THR A 235 -18.89 3.76 7.68
C THR A 235 -17.56 3.05 7.97
N VAL A 236 -16.54 3.83 8.34
CA VAL A 236 -15.25 3.29 8.76
C VAL A 236 -15.08 3.50 10.28
N THR A 237 -14.74 2.44 10.99
CA THR A 237 -14.44 2.49 12.43
C THR A 237 -13.11 1.82 12.72
N ASN A 238 -12.36 2.37 13.66
CA ASN A 238 -11.04 1.84 14.02
C ASN A 238 -11.06 1.33 15.46
N ASP A 239 -10.35 0.24 15.70
CA ASP A 239 -10.00 -0.19 17.05
C ASP A 239 -8.94 0.77 17.64
N PRO A 240 -8.96 1.06 18.95
CA PRO A 240 -7.94 1.90 19.59
C PRO A 240 -6.49 1.47 19.34
N ILE A 241 -6.24 0.19 19.01
CA ILE A 241 -4.91 -0.29 18.61
C ILE A 241 -4.38 0.49 17.40
N TRP A 242 -5.23 0.89 16.44
CA TRP A 242 -4.80 1.64 15.26
C TRP A 242 -4.06 2.93 15.62
N ASP A 243 -4.54 3.65 16.63
CA ASP A 243 -3.95 4.94 17.04
C ASP A 243 -2.54 4.75 17.60
N ASN A 244 -2.27 3.61 18.23
CA ASN A 244 -0.97 3.27 18.81
C ASN A 244 0.04 2.68 17.82
N ILE A 245 -0.39 2.30 16.61
CA ILE A 245 0.55 1.82 15.57
C ILE A 245 1.45 2.97 15.13
N VAL A 246 2.77 2.78 15.20
CA VAL A 246 3.73 3.74 14.66
C VAL A 246 4.52 3.09 13.53
N ILE A 247 4.54 3.74 12.37
CA ILE A 247 5.31 3.24 11.23
C ILE A 247 6.79 3.43 11.54
N GLY A 248 7.54 2.35 11.40
CA GLY A 248 8.98 2.40 11.53
C GLY A 248 9.54 2.09 12.91
N SER A 249 8.71 2.06 13.96
CA SER A 249 9.17 1.54 15.25
C SER A 249 9.52 0.06 15.07
N VAL A 250 10.79 -0.26 15.30
CA VAL A 250 11.30 -1.63 15.20
C VAL A 250 10.63 -2.52 16.25
N GLY A 251 10.41 -3.78 15.89
CA GLY A 251 10.20 -4.85 16.87
C GLY A 251 11.41 -4.95 17.79
#